data_AF-A0A5C0WDF2-F1
#
_entry.id   AF-A0A5C0WDF2-F1
#
_cell.length_a   1.000
_cell.length_b   1.000
_cell.length_c   1.000
_cell.angle_alpha   90.00
_cell.angle_beta   90.00
_cell.angle_gamma   90.00
#
_symmetry.space_group_name_H-M   'P 1'
#
loop_
_entity.id
_entity.type
_entity.pdbx_description
1 polymer ?
#
loop_
_entity_poly.entity_id
_entity_poly.type
_entity_poly.pdbx_seq_one_letter_code
_entity_poly.pdbx_strand_id
1 'polypeptide(L)'
;MEKVLSSHVGLKINEWYYHIQRFNVPDAEAYKEEIKSMLDHMEENQDLLLYFSLMEFRHKLMLDYLNPLENGKERANFKELAMKIKRDQEKLTGLLVLLQFFLRHV
;
A
#
# COMPACT_ATOMS: atom_id res chain seq x y z
N MET A 1 -14.00 -18.04 17.41
CA MET A 1 -12.58 -17.76 17.07
C MET A 1 -12.24 -16.40 17.64
N GLU A 2 -11.05 -16.28 18.23
CA GLU A 2 -10.55 -15.02 18.78
C GLU A 2 -10.16 -14.08 17.62
N LYS A 3 -10.50 -12.80 17.71
CA LYS A 3 -10.20 -11.82 16.66
C LYS A 3 -8.71 -11.44 16.71
N VAL A 4 -8.11 -11.20 15.55
CA VAL A 4 -6.75 -10.68 15.43
C VAL A 4 -6.76 -9.17 15.73
N LEU A 5 -5.85 -8.71 16.58
CA LEU A 5 -5.70 -7.30 16.90
C LEU A 5 -5.35 -6.49 15.65
N SER A 6 -6.11 -5.43 15.37
CA SER A 6 -5.87 -4.56 14.21
C SER A 6 -4.48 -3.90 14.22
N SER A 7 -3.93 -3.62 15.40
CA SER A 7 -2.56 -3.11 15.56
C SER A 7 -1.50 -4.10 15.05
N HIS A 8 -1.70 -5.40 15.25
CA HIS A 8 -0.79 -6.43 14.78
C HIS A 8 -0.80 -6.53 13.25
N VAL A 9 -1.98 -6.45 12.64
CA VAL A 9 -2.13 -6.37 11.18
C VAL A 9 -1.46 -5.11 10.63
N GLY A 10 -1.58 -3.97 11.33
CA GLY A 10 -0.93 -2.73 10.93
C GLY A 10 0.60 -2.81 10.89
N LEU A 11 1.21 -3.50 11.85
CA LEU A 11 2.66 -3.76 11.82
C LEU A 11 3.06 -4.60 10.61
N LYS A 12 2.29 -5.64 10.28
CA LYS A 12 2.53 -6.48 9.09
C LYS A 12 2.41 -5.68 7.79
N ILE A 13 1.44 -4.75 7.69
CA ILE A 13 1.32 -3.86 6.53
C ILE A 13 2.55 -2.93 6.40
N ASN A 14 3.15 -2.50 7.52
CA ASN A 14 4.37 -1.69 7.47
C ASN A 14 5.58 -2.50 6.98
N GLU A 15 5.73 -3.75 7.43
CA GLU A 15 6.78 -4.65 6.92
C GLU A 15 6.59 -4.93 5.43
N TRP A 16 5.35 -5.19 5.01
CA TRP A 16 5.02 -5.34 3.60
C TRP A 16 5.44 -4.12 2.77
N TYR A 17 5.20 -2.91 3.29
CA TYR A 17 5.62 -1.67 2.65
C TYR A 17 7.15 -1.56 2.50
N TYR A 18 7.92 -2.01 3.49
CA TYR A 18 9.38 -2.08 3.41
C TYR A 18 9.84 -2.96 2.24
N HIS A 19 9.20 -4.12 2.02
CA HIS A 19 9.52 -5.01 0.90
C HIS A 19 9.12 -4.40 -0.45
N ILE A 20 7.97 -3.71 -0.52
CA ILE A 20 7.54 -2.98 -1.73
C ILE A 20 8.58 -1.91 -2.13
N GLN A 21 9.07 -1.10 -1.17
CA GLN A 21 10.05 -0.05 -1.45
C GLN A 21 11.38 -0.59 -1.99
N ARG A 22 11.74 -1.82 -1.63
CA ARG A 22 12.99 -2.46 -2.03
C ARG A 22 12.87 -3.29 -3.30
N PHE A 23 11.70 -3.29 -3.95
CA PHE A 23 11.41 -4.14 -5.11
C PHE A 23 11.64 -5.63 -4.82
N ASN A 24 11.45 -6.05 -3.57
CA ASN A 24 11.59 -7.43 -3.17
C ASN A 24 10.25 -8.16 -3.40
N VAL A 25 10.03 -8.56 -4.66
CA VAL A 25 8.77 -9.15 -5.12
C VAL A 25 8.38 -10.43 -4.35
N PRO A 26 9.27 -11.42 -4.16
CA PRO A 26 8.89 -12.66 -3.48
C PRO A 26 8.34 -12.42 -2.07
N ASP A 27 9.04 -11.60 -1.28
CA ASP A 27 8.60 -11.30 0.08
C ASP A 27 7.36 -10.40 0.07
N ALA A 28 7.28 -9.42 -0.85
CA ALA A 28 6.11 -8.56 -0.95
C ALA A 28 4.82 -9.32 -1.28
N GLU A 29 4.87 -10.36 -2.12
CA GLU A 29 3.71 -11.23 -2.36
C GLU A 29 3.39 -12.13 -1.16
N ALA A 30 4.42 -12.69 -0.50
CA ALA A 30 4.21 -13.49 0.71
C ALA A 30 3.50 -12.69 1.82
N TYR A 31 3.96 -11.46 2.09
CA TYR A 31 3.34 -10.58 3.08
C TYR A 31 1.91 -10.19 2.72
N LYS A 32 1.63 -9.91 1.43
CA LYS A 32 0.28 -9.57 0.97
C LYS A 32 -0.72 -10.70 1.27
N GLU A 33 -0.36 -11.94 0.95
CA GLU A 33 -1.22 -13.09 1.18
C GLU A 33 -1.38 -13.39 2.68
N GLU A 34 -0.31 -13.25 3.47
CA GLU A 34 -0.39 -13.35 4.94
C GLU A 34 -1.39 -12.32 5.49
N ILE A 35 -1.24 -11.04 5.14
CA ILE A 35 -2.10 -9.96 5.63
C ILE A 35 -3.56 -10.20 5.24
N LYS A 36 -3.84 -10.61 3.98
CA LYS A 36 -5.21 -10.94 3.55
C LYS A 36 -5.87 -11.97 4.43
N SER A 37 -5.17 -13.04 4.79
CA SER A 37 -5.72 -14.08 5.68
C SER A 37 -6.04 -13.55 7.09
N MET A 38 -5.29 -12.55 7.56
CA MET A 38 -5.50 -11.92 8.86
C MET A 38 -6.70 -10.96 8.84
N LEU A 39 -6.98 -10.29 7.71
CA LEU A 39 -8.07 -9.32 7.59
C LEU A 39 -9.45 -9.94 7.86
N ASP A 40 -9.67 -11.19 7.43
CA ASP A 40 -10.94 -11.92 7.62
C ASP A 40 -11.28 -12.14 9.10
N HIS A 41 -10.26 -12.16 9.96
CA HIS A 41 -10.38 -12.45 11.39
C HIS A 41 -10.05 -11.24 12.26
N MET A 42 -9.77 -10.09 11.66
CA MET A 42 -9.34 -8.90 12.36
C MET A 42 -10.50 -8.24 13.12
N GLU A 43 -10.18 -7.57 14.22
CA GLU A 43 -11.06 -6.55 14.80
C GLU A 43 -11.44 -5.49 13.76
N GLU A 44 -12.70 -5.06 13.76
CA GLU A 44 -13.19 -4.09 12.79
C GLU A 44 -12.40 -2.78 12.88
N ASN A 45 -11.69 -2.47 11.80
CA ASN A 45 -10.91 -1.25 11.69
C ASN A 45 -10.93 -0.78 10.23
N GLN A 46 -11.86 0.13 9.92
CA GLN A 46 -12.06 0.65 8.57
C GLN A 46 -10.87 1.43 8.05
N ASP A 47 -10.15 2.14 8.93
CA ASP A 47 -8.94 2.88 8.57
C ASP A 47 -7.83 1.93 8.14
N LEU A 48 -7.71 0.77 8.80
CA LEU A 48 -6.73 -0.24 8.43
C LEU A 48 -7.09 -0.97 7.12
N LEU A 49 -8.37 -1.22 6.87
CA LEU A 49 -8.83 -1.76 5.58
C LEU A 49 -8.52 -0.80 4.42
N LEU A 50 -8.68 0.51 4.65
CA LEU A 50 -8.27 1.54 3.69
C LEU A 50 -6.75 1.54 3.51
N TYR A 51 -5.99 1.46 4.60
CA TYR A 51 -4.54 1.40 4.56
C TYR A 51 -4.02 0.20 3.77
N PHE A 52 -4.64 -0.98 3.96
CA PHE A 52 -4.37 -2.18 3.18
C PHE A 52 -4.64 -1.96 1.68
N SER A 53 -5.79 -1.41 1.32
CA SER A 53 -6.17 -1.11 -0.08
C SER A 53 -5.15 -0.19 -0.76
N LEU A 54 -4.66 0.80 -0.03
CA LEU A 54 -3.62 1.71 -0.51
C LEU A 54 -2.28 0.99 -0.73
N MET A 55 -1.93 0.02 0.10
CA MET A 55 -0.72 -0.79 -0.08
C MET A 55 -0.84 -1.79 -1.23
N GLU A 56 -2.02 -2.37 -1.45
CA GLU A 56 -2.28 -3.18 -2.66
C GLU A 56 -2.05 -2.39 -3.93
N PHE A 57 -2.50 -1.13 -3.97
CA PHE A 57 -2.22 -0.24 -5.10
C PHE A 57 -0.72 -0.01 -5.30
N ARG A 58 0.05 0.26 -4.23
CA ARG A 58 1.50 0.45 -4.31
C ARG A 58 2.24 -0.82 -4.73
N HIS A 59 1.82 -1.99 -4.26
CA HIS A 59 2.37 -3.27 -4.69
C HIS A 59 2.11 -3.46 -6.20
N LYS A 60 0.88 -3.24 -6.68
CA LYS A 60 0.59 -3.33 -8.11
C LYS A 60 1.49 -2.42 -8.95
N LEU A 61 1.70 -1.18 -8.50
CA LEU A 61 2.61 -0.25 -9.17
C LEU A 61 4.06 -0.76 -9.22
N MET A 62 4.55 -1.40 -8.14
CA MET A 62 5.88 -2.02 -8.12
C MET A 62 5.99 -3.11 -9.18
N LEU A 63 4.98 -3.99 -9.30
CA LEU A 63 4.96 -5.07 -10.29
C LEU A 63 4.89 -4.51 -11.71
N ASP A 64 4.03 -3.53 -11.95
CA ASP A 64 3.89 -2.85 -13.24
C ASP A 64 5.21 -2.18 -13.68
N TYR A 65 6.02 -1.70 -12.73
CA TYR A 65 7.35 -1.14 -13.01
C TYR A 65 8.39 -2.18 -13.42
N LEU A 66 8.27 -3.41 -12.90
CA LEU A 66 9.20 -4.51 -13.19
C LEU A 66 8.83 -5.26 -14.47
N ASN A 67 7.58 -5.15 -14.93
CA ASN A 67 7.14 -5.81 -16.14
C ASN A 67 7.87 -5.19 -17.36
N PRO A 68 8.65 -5.97 -18.15
CA PRO A 68 9.24 -5.45 -19.37
C PRO A 68 8.11 -4.95 -20.27
N LEU A 69 8.21 -3.68 -20.65
CA LEU A 69 7.23 -3.02 -21.51
C LEU A 69 7.05 -3.83 -22.79
N GLU A 70 6.03 -4.67 -22.85
CA GLU A 70 5.45 -5.05 -24.13
C GLU A 70 4.97 -3.74 -24.76
N ASN A 71 5.69 -3.31 -25.81
CA ASN A 71 5.29 -2.28 -26.75
C ASN A 71 5.64 -0.82 -26.39
N GLY A 72 6.88 -0.54 -25.99
CA GLY A 72 7.49 0.79 -26.17
C GLY A 72 6.78 1.98 -25.49
N LYS A 73 5.86 1.74 -24.56
CA LYS A 73 5.29 2.78 -23.71
C LYS A 73 6.40 3.24 -22.77
N GLU A 74 6.70 4.53 -22.75
CA GLU A 74 7.71 5.08 -21.84
C GLU A 74 7.48 4.56 -20.42
N ARG A 75 8.57 4.17 -19.73
CA ARG A 75 8.56 3.82 -18.30
C ARG A 75 7.68 4.84 -17.61
N ALA A 76 6.59 4.41 -16.96
CA ALA A 76 5.68 5.32 -16.27
C ALA A 76 6.52 6.29 -15.43
N ASN A 77 6.56 7.56 -15.82
CA ASN A 77 7.47 8.52 -15.21
C ASN A 77 6.99 8.70 -13.77
N PHE A 78 7.80 8.27 -12.80
CA PHE A 78 7.47 8.33 -11.38
C PHE A 78 6.98 9.72 -10.96
N LYS A 79 7.54 10.77 -11.58
CA LYS A 79 7.14 12.16 -11.35
C LYS A 79 5.72 12.45 -11.86
N GLU A 80 5.34 11.89 -13.01
CA GLU A 80 4.01 12.04 -13.60
C GLU A 80 2.96 11.22 -12.84
N LEU A 81 3.31 9.99 -12.44
CA LEU A 81 2.43 9.14 -11.63
C LEU A 81 2.24 9.72 -10.23
N ALA A 82 3.30 10.18 -9.57
CA ALA A 82 3.21 10.88 -8.29
C ALA A 82 2.41 12.19 -8.42
N MET A 83 2.52 12.92 -9.54
CA MET A 83 1.68 14.09 -9.81
C MET A 83 0.21 13.72 -10.04
N LYS A 84 -0.09 12.65 -10.78
CA LYS A 84 -1.46 12.15 -10.97
C LYS A 84 -2.08 11.70 -9.64
N ILE A 85 -1.34 10.93 -8.84
CA ILE A 85 -1.76 10.54 -7.49
C ILE A 85 -1.99 11.79 -6.64
N LYS A 86 -1.06 12.76 -6.62
CA LYS A 86 -1.22 14.01 -5.86
C LYS A 86 -2.44 14.81 -6.30
N ARG A 87 -2.71 14.90 -7.60
CA ARG A 87 -3.85 15.61 -8.21
C ARG A 87 -5.18 14.89 -7.97
N ASP A 88 -5.20 13.57 -7.97
CA ASP A 88 -6.39 12.77 -7.65
C ASP A 88 -6.63 12.72 -6.12
N GLN A 89 -5.58 12.88 -5.31
CA GLN A 89 -5.67 13.05 -3.85
C GLN A 89 -6.21 14.42 -3.42
N GLU A 90 -6.06 15.48 -4.23
CA GLU A 90 -6.72 16.78 -3.98
C GLU A 90 -8.26 16.68 -4.01
N LYS A 91 -8.84 15.58 -4.51
CA LYS A 91 -10.29 15.29 -4.47
C LYS A 91 -10.75 14.47 -3.26
N LEU A 92 -9.84 13.88 -2.47
CA LEU A 92 -10.15 13.00 -1.33
C LEU A 92 -9.64 13.61 -0.02
N THR A 93 -10.20 14.76 0.35
CA THR A 93 -9.74 15.62 1.44
C THR A 93 -10.33 15.25 2.81
N GLY A 94 -9.83 14.17 3.41
CA GLY A 94 -10.08 13.88 4.83
C GLY A 94 -8.99 13.03 5.46
N LEU A 95 -8.91 11.75 5.06
CA LEU A 95 -7.98 10.79 5.66
C LEU A 95 -6.52 10.99 5.25
N LEU A 96 -6.26 11.48 4.04
CA LEU A 96 -4.89 11.74 3.58
C LEU A 96 -4.19 12.87 4.33
N VAL A 97 -4.97 13.84 4.83
CA VAL A 97 -4.45 14.92 5.67
C VAL A 97 -3.98 14.37 7.01
N LEU A 98 -4.73 13.43 7.61
CA LEU A 98 -4.34 12.75 8.85
C LEU A 98 -3.09 11.88 8.66
N LEU A 99 -3.01 11.14 7.55
CA LEU A 99 -1.83 10.32 7.23
C LEU A 99 -0.58 11.15 6.91
N GLN A 100 -0.72 12.28 6.21
CA GLN A 100 0.38 13.22 6.00
C GLN A 100 0.84 13.89 7.29
N PHE A 101 -0.08 14.20 8.21
CA PHE A 101 0.27 14.77 9.52
C PHE A 101 1.08 13.77 10.35
N PHE A 102 0.68 12.49 10.35
CA PHE A 102 1.37 11.44 11.08
C PHE A 102 2.78 11.17 10.56
N LEU A 103 2.97 11.22 9.23
CA LEU A 103 4.28 11.00 8.59
C LEU A 103 5.23 12.20 8.65
N ARG A 104 4.77 13.37 9.12
CA ARG A 104 5.59 14.61 9.18
C ARG A 104 6.16 14.90 10.57
N HIS A 105 5.74 14.15 11.59
CA HIS A 105 6.10 14.36 12.99
C HIS A 105 6.73 13.13 13.66
N VAL A 106 7.24 12.18 12.87
CA VAL A 106 8.16 11.10 13.25
C VAL A 106 9.35 11.16 12.30
#